data_AF-A0A9P6EHR0-F1
#
_entry.id   AF-A0A9P6EHR0-F1
#
_cell.length_a   1.000
_cell.length_b   1.000
_cell.length_c   1.000
_cell.angle_alpha   90.00
_cell.angle_beta   90.00
_cell.angle_gamma   90.00
#
_symmetry.space_group_name_H-M   'P 1'
#
loop_
_entity.id
_entity.type
_entity.pdbx_description
1 polymer ?
#
loop_
_entity_poly.entity_id
_entity_poly.type
_entity_poly.pdbx_seq_one_letter_code
_entity_poly.pdbx_strand_id
1 'polypeptide(L)'
;MTGAQYGSSKPSFETTEQSAHLLSFASMTIHGIGSYDKTTNLSGKFKRSLSFPAPVHTKYLYDATIPEIIWSPLPPPTSGHLELQLENKFGEGTSGVSYAASVKSSTALDMPKRICVKWAKGEHCRTLARDAWFYEQLHRSGNCEGVITPRCYGFFTMKFEDLLKGIVGFGDDSDTEPDEDADERVLFKPWENLNSDEESLLPDDASDGYTLCEKNFCDDADLKADSMWAWWSQRKGSKKLIAVLLLEELGSGYPSGTVDKASLDDIREIATDLGHTGIQHYDLRSVNVLRSLGAQNGDKDDLDGDNPFKHSSLANEQNHRKREGYCERHQKVHVWRLIDFDRATKTIFQESHPEEQKACLEQGKLVGNEYFMGTLKPWIFPYLY
;
A
#
# COMPACT_ATOMS: atom_id res chain seq x y z
N MET A 1 -35.83 25.55 -52.23
CA MET A 1 -35.83 25.39 -50.76
C MET A 1 -35.37 23.98 -50.44
N THR A 2 -34.07 23.81 -50.24
CA THR A 2 -33.40 22.52 -50.00
C THR A 2 -33.10 22.39 -48.52
N GLY A 3 -33.81 21.49 -47.83
CA GLY A 3 -33.58 21.19 -46.42
C GLY A 3 -32.54 20.09 -46.27
N ALA A 4 -31.41 20.41 -45.62
CA ALA A 4 -30.40 19.43 -45.24
C ALA A 4 -30.74 18.83 -43.86
N GLN A 5 -30.88 17.51 -43.80
CA GLN A 5 -31.01 16.76 -42.56
C GLN A 5 -29.62 16.54 -41.94
N TYR A 6 -29.40 17.11 -40.76
CA TYR A 6 -28.23 16.80 -39.92
C TYR A 6 -28.48 15.48 -39.17
N GLY A 7 -27.74 14.44 -39.55
CA GLY A 7 -27.67 13.18 -38.82
C GLY A 7 -26.86 13.35 -37.54
N SER A 8 -27.52 13.27 -36.39
CA SER A 8 -26.88 13.18 -35.07
C SER A 8 -26.46 11.74 -34.81
N SER A 9 -25.20 11.42 -35.13
CA SER A 9 -24.57 10.19 -34.67
C SER A 9 -24.14 10.37 -33.21
N LYS A 10 -24.81 9.69 -32.28
CA LYS A 10 -24.36 9.60 -30.88
C LYS A 10 -22.98 8.93 -30.86
N PRO A 11 -21.97 9.49 -30.18
CA PRO A 11 -20.72 8.79 -29.95
C PRO A 11 -21.01 7.55 -29.09
N SER A 12 -20.69 6.38 -29.62
CA SER A 12 -20.61 5.15 -28.83
C SER A 12 -19.46 5.33 -27.83
N PHE A 13 -19.79 5.46 -26.55
CA PHE A 13 -18.80 5.31 -25.49
C PHE A 13 -18.30 3.87 -25.53
N GLU A 14 -17.10 3.68 -26.09
CA GLU A 14 -16.33 2.46 -25.83
C GLU A 14 -16.22 2.33 -24.31
N THR A 15 -16.74 1.23 -23.79
CA THR A 15 -16.57 0.85 -22.38
C THR A 15 -15.10 0.65 -22.15
N THR A 16 -14.42 1.69 -21.67
CA THR A 16 -13.04 1.61 -21.19
C THR A 16 -12.99 0.45 -20.21
N GLU A 17 -12.20 -0.58 -20.51
CA GLU A 17 -11.98 -1.70 -19.60
C GLU A 17 -11.59 -1.13 -18.23
N GLN A 18 -12.47 -1.27 -17.25
CA GLN A 18 -12.23 -0.81 -15.89
C GLN A 18 -11.30 -1.81 -15.23
N SER A 19 -10.02 -1.48 -15.17
CA SER A 19 -9.06 -2.22 -14.35
C SER A 19 -9.47 -2.14 -12.89
N ALA A 20 -9.32 -3.25 -12.17
CA ALA A 20 -9.49 -3.26 -10.73
C ALA A 20 -8.58 -2.23 -10.05
N HIS A 21 -9.10 -1.59 -9.01
CA HIS A 21 -8.45 -0.53 -8.26
C HIS A 21 -8.91 -0.57 -6.79
N LEU A 22 -8.37 0.33 -5.97
CA LEU A 22 -8.57 0.43 -4.53
C LEU A 22 -10.02 0.36 -4.00
N LEU A 23 -11.00 0.72 -4.84
CA LEU A 23 -12.44 0.73 -4.50
C LEU A 23 -13.22 -0.42 -5.14
N SER A 24 -12.53 -1.44 -5.67
CA SER A 24 -13.18 -2.54 -6.40
C SER A 24 -13.78 -3.63 -5.51
N PHE A 25 -13.30 -3.79 -4.27
CA PHE A 25 -13.66 -4.95 -3.44
C PHE A 25 -14.08 -4.56 -2.02
N ALA A 26 -15.31 -4.94 -1.66
CA ALA A 26 -15.83 -4.80 -0.31
C ALA A 26 -15.40 -5.95 0.61
N SER A 27 -15.04 -7.10 0.01
CA SER A 27 -14.68 -8.31 0.74
C SER A 27 -13.68 -9.17 -0.03
N MET A 28 -13.01 -10.07 0.67
CA MET A 28 -12.13 -11.05 0.06
C MET A 28 -12.18 -12.39 0.80
N THR A 29 -11.85 -13.47 0.09
CA THR A 29 -11.53 -14.77 0.70
C THR A 29 -10.09 -15.13 0.37
N ILE A 30 -9.29 -15.52 1.37
CA ILE A 30 -7.93 -16.03 1.18
C ILE A 30 -7.87 -17.48 1.63
N HIS A 31 -7.51 -18.38 0.72
CA HIS A 31 -7.29 -19.80 0.99
C HIS A 31 -5.83 -20.09 1.36
N GLY A 32 -5.60 -21.13 2.15
CA GLY A 32 -4.26 -21.62 2.48
C GLY A 32 -3.49 -20.78 3.50
N ILE A 33 -4.22 -19.99 4.30
CA ILE A 33 -3.66 -19.06 5.32
C ILE A 33 -3.04 -19.80 6.52
N GLY A 34 -3.35 -21.08 6.67
CA GLY A 34 -2.87 -21.91 7.75
C GLY A 34 -3.47 -23.31 7.69
N SER A 35 -3.27 -24.07 8.76
CA SER A 35 -3.91 -25.37 8.93
C SER A 35 -4.42 -25.53 10.37
N TYR A 36 -5.60 -26.12 10.52
CA TYR A 36 -6.08 -26.60 11.82
C TYR A 36 -5.72 -28.07 11.99
N ASP A 37 -5.17 -28.43 13.15
CA ASP A 37 -4.68 -29.77 13.47
C ASP A 37 -3.76 -30.37 12.38
N LYS A 38 -3.02 -29.50 11.66
CA LYS A 38 -2.14 -29.87 10.53
C LYS A 38 -2.83 -30.58 9.35
N THR A 39 -4.16 -30.69 9.36
CA THR A 39 -4.92 -31.49 8.40
C THR A 39 -5.89 -30.66 7.56
N THR A 40 -6.50 -29.64 8.17
CA THR A 40 -7.54 -28.85 7.52
C THR A 40 -7.00 -27.52 7.06
N ASN A 41 -6.97 -27.28 5.75
CA ASN A 41 -6.54 -26.00 5.18
C ASN A 41 -7.53 -24.90 5.56
N LEU A 42 -7.00 -23.80 6.09
CA LEU A 42 -7.80 -22.67 6.54
C LEU A 42 -8.05 -21.69 5.41
N SER A 43 -9.26 -21.10 5.44
CA SER A 43 -9.64 -19.99 4.56
C SER A 43 -10.25 -18.87 5.41
N GLY A 44 -9.75 -17.65 5.22
CA GLY A 44 -10.22 -16.47 5.93
C GLY A 44 -11.12 -15.61 5.05
N LYS A 45 -12.24 -15.14 5.60
CA LYS A 45 -13.13 -14.15 4.95
C LYS A 45 -12.87 -12.78 5.55
N PHE A 46 -12.39 -11.87 4.73
CA PHE A 46 -12.02 -10.51 5.13
C PHE A 46 -13.03 -9.50 4.60
N LYS A 47 -13.22 -8.42 5.37
CA LYS A 47 -14.01 -7.26 4.97
C LYS A 47 -13.10 -6.06 4.77
N ARG A 48 -13.41 -5.21 3.79
CA ARG A 48 -12.71 -3.94 3.61
C ARG A 48 -12.86 -3.13 4.89
N SER A 49 -11.75 -2.62 5.40
CA SER A 49 -11.70 -1.81 6.60
C SER A 49 -11.25 -0.39 6.25
N LEU A 50 -11.66 0.58 7.07
CA LEU A 50 -11.09 1.91 7.03
C LEU A 50 -9.58 1.83 7.33
N SER A 51 -8.80 2.59 6.58
CA SER A 51 -7.37 2.80 6.83
C SER A 51 -7.16 3.79 7.99
N PHE A 52 -5.91 4.08 8.34
CA PHE A 52 -5.58 4.95 9.47
C PHE A 52 -4.82 6.21 9.04
N PRO A 53 -5.45 7.40 9.10
CA PRO A 53 -4.79 8.64 8.72
C PRO A 53 -3.48 8.91 9.45
N ALA A 54 -2.51 9.48 8.73
CA ALA A 54 -1.32 10.08 9.31
C ALA A 54 -1.67 11.40 10.01
N PRO A 55 -0.91 11.82 11.05
CA PRO A 55 -1.06 13.17 11.58
C PRO A 55 -0.82 14.20 10.48
N VAL A 56 -1.54 15.32 10.55
CA VAL A 56 -1.30 16.46 9.68
C VAL A 56 -0.03 17.16 10.14
N HIS A 57 1.03 17.13 9.34
CA HIS A 57 2.26 17.85 9.67
C HIS A 57 2.29 19.21 8.97
N THR A 58 2.22 20.29 9.73
CA THR A 58 2.67 21.62 9.28
C THR A 58 3.12 22.46 10.47
N LYS A 59 4.18 23.23 10.25
CA LYS A 59 4.77 24.07 11.30
C LYS A 59 3.97 25.36 11.53
N TYR A 60 3.00 25.64 10.68
CA TYR A 60 2.38 26.96 10.53
C TYR A 60 0.84 26.92 10.50
N LEU A 61 0.22 25.89 11.09
CA LEU A 61 -1.24 25.66 11.05
C LEU A 61 -2.09 26.67 11.85
N TYR A 62 -1.51 27.75 12.37
CA TYR A 62 -2.24 28.64 13.29
C TYR A 62 -3.53 29.24 12.70
N ASP A 63 -3.70 29.28 11.36
CA ASP A 63 -4.89 29.85 10.71
C ASP A 63 -5.44 29.08 9.49
N ALA A 64 -4.91 27.89 9.14
CA ALA A 64 -5.35 27.19 7.93
C ALA A 64 -6.47 26.17 8.23
N THR A 65 -7.57 26.26 7.47
CA THR A 65 -8.60 25.22 7.49
C THR A 65 -8.13 24.04 6.64
N ILE A 66 -8.09 22.85 7.25
CA ILE A 66 -7.74 21.62 6.55
C ILE A 66 -9.00 21.08 5.88
N PRO A 67 -9.02 20.89 4.56
CA PRO A 67 -10.17 20.27 3.92
C PRO A 67 -10.28 18.79 4.36
N GLU A 68 -11.27 18.48 5.20
CA GLU A 68 -11.54 17.15 5.77
C GLU A 68 -11.49 16.04 4.71
N ILE A 69 -12.09 16.29 3.53
CA ILE A 69 -12.17 15.36 2.39
C ILE A 69 -10.80 14.82 1.97
N ILE A 70 -9.73 15.62 2.08
CA ILE A 70 -8.40 15.25 1.60
C ILE A 70 -7.71 14.28 2.57
N TRP A 71 -8.10 14.27 3.85
CA TRP A 71 -7.43 13.50 4.89
C TRP A 71 -8.18 12.26 5.33
N SER A 72 -9.52 12.26 5.23
CA SER A 72 -10.32 11.11 5.64
C SER A 72 -9.92 9.84 4.88
N PRO A 73 -9.93 8.67 5.54
CA PRO A 73 -9.76 7.39 4.85
C PRO A 73 -10.86 7.22 3.79
N LEU A 74 -10.57 6.48 2.73
CA LEU A 74 -11.60 6.17 1.74
C LEU A 74 -12.67 5.26 2.34
N PRO A 75 -13.97 5.52 2.09
CA PRO A 75 -15.01 4.64 2.55
C PRO A 75 -14.88 3.26 1.86
N PRO A 76 -15.18 2.15 2.56
CA PRO A 76 -15.26 0.85 1.94
C PRO A 76 -16.27 0.86 0.78
N PRO A 77 -15.99 0.18 -0.35
CA PRO A 77 -16.99 0.00 -1.38
C PRO A 77 -18.11 -0.90 -0.86
N THR A 78 -19.27 -0.83 -1.50
CA THR A 78 -20.47 -1.58 -1.08
C THR A 78 -20.58 -2.97 -1.70
N SER A 79 -19.74 -3.26 -2.71
CA SER A 79 -19.80 -4.52 -3.45
C SER A 79 -18.41 -4.97 -3.90
N GLY A 80 -18.39 -6.13 -4.54
CA GLY A 80 -17.20 -6.76 -5.07
C GLY A 80 -16.56 -7.75 -4.10
N HIS A 81 -16.08 -8.84 -4.68
CA HIS A 81 -15.42 -9.94 -3.97
C HIS A 81 -14.19 -10.39 -4.75
N LEU A 82 -13.12 -10.69 -4.00
CA LEU A 82 -11.87 -11.22 -4.52
C LEU A 82 -11.54 -12.54 -3.81
N GLU A 83 -11.24 -13.57 -4.58
CA GLU A 83 -10.86 -14.88 -4.06
C GLU A 83 -9.40 -15.17 -4.40
N LEU A 84 -8.60 -15.46 -3.38
CA LEU A 84 -7.15 -15.60 -3.46
C LEU A 84 -6.69 -16.96 -2.93
N GLN A 85 -5.65 -17.50 -3.54
CA GLN A 85 -4.89 -18.60 -2.98
C GLN A 85 -3.54 -18.09 -2.51
N LEU A 86 -3.29 -18.14 -1.21
CA LEU A 86 -2.00 -17.77 -0.64
C LEU A 86 -0.91 -18.75 -1.11
N GLU A 87 0.23 -18.22 -1.51
CA GLU A 87 1.38 -18.96 -2.01
C GLU A 87 2.57 -18.78 -1.05
N ASN A 88 3.76 -18.53 -1.58
CA ASN A 88 5.00 -18.48 -0.83
C ASN A 88 5.18 -17.12 -0.15
N LYS A 89 5.74 -17.15 1.06
CA LYS A 89 6.33 -15.98 1.72
C LYS A 89 7.56 -15.55 0.92
N PHE A 90 7.68 -14.26 0.64
CA PHE A 90 8.85 -13.71 -0.05
C PHE A 90 9.49 -12.51 0.66
N GLY A 91 8.82 -11.94 1.66
CA GLY A 91 9.34 -10.80 2.40
C GLY A 91 8.85 -10.77 3.84
N GLU A 92 9.63 -10.16 4.71
CA GLU A 92 9.28 -9.89 6.09
C GLU A 92 9.93 -8.58 6.51
N GLY A 93 9.12 -7.69 7.08
CA GLY A 93 9.55 -6.42 7.64
C GLY A 93 9.13 -6.30 9.11
N THR A 94 9.26 -5.09 9.65
CA THR A 94 8.88 -4.78 11.02
C THR A 94 7.37 -4.91 11.21
N SER A 95 6.58 -4.31 10.32
CA SER A 95 5.12 -4.25 10.46
C SER A 95 4.39 -5.51 9.97
N GLY A 96 5.04 -6.38 9.21
CA GLY A 96 4.33 -7.44 8.52
C GLY A 96 5.16 -8.45 7.73
N VAL A 97 4.44 -9.42 7.16
CA VAL A 97 4.98 -10.50 6.34
C VAL A 97 4.30 -10.47 4.97
N SER A 98 5.09 -10.51 3.90
CA SER A 98 4.59 -10.43 2.52
C SER A 98 4.59 -11.80 1.86
N TYR A 99 3.46 -12.14 1.27
CA TYR A 99 3.21 -13.38 0.53
C TYR A 99 2.77 -13.07 -0.89
N ALA A 100 3.15 -13.93 -1.82
CA ALA A 100 2.49 -13.95 -3.12
C ALA A 100 1.13 -14.66 -2.97
N ALA A 101 0.16 -14.27 -3.79
CA ALA A 101 -1.11 -14.95 -3.89
C ALA A 101 -1.60 -14.99 -5.34
N SER A 102 -2.13 -16.13 -5.78
CA SER A 102 -2.81 -16.23 -7.07
C SER A 102 -4.27 -15.81 -6.95
N VAL A 103 -4.72 -14.99 -7.90
CA VAL A 103 -6.14 -14.63 -8.04
C VAL A 103 -6.90 -15.82 -8.61
N LYS A 104 -7.88 -16.34 -7.85
CA LYS A 104 -8.75 -17.45 -8.26
C LYS A 104 -10.00 -16.94 -8.98
N SER A 105 -10.66 -15.95 -8.38
CA SER A 105 -11.82 -15.30 -8.96
C SER A 105 -11.90 -13.84 -8.51
N SER A 106 -12.55 -13.01 -9.31
CA SER A 106 -12.76 -11.60 -9.01
C SER A 106 -14.06 -11.13 -9.63
N THR A 107 -14.81 -10.29 -8.92
CA THR A 107 -15.97 -9.59 -9.48
C THR A 107 -15.59 -8.38 -10.32
N ALA A 108 -14.35 -7.87 -10.17
CA ALA A 108 -13.84 -6.78 -10.98
C ALA A 108 -13.19 -7.34 -12.24
N LEU A 109 -13.24 -6.57 -13.33
CA LEU A 109 -12.56 -6.92 -14.57
C LEU A 109 -11.06 -6.63 -14.42
N ASP A 110 -10.23 -7.47 -15.03
CA ASP A 110 -8.78 -7.25 -15.20
C ASP A 110 -7.95 -7.16 -13.90
N MET A 111 -8.00 -8.21 -13.07
CA MET A 111 -7.03 -8.41 -11.99
C MET A 111 -5.75 -9.09 -12.52
N PRO A 112 -4.56 -8.71 -12.04
CA PRO A 112 -3.34 -9.47 -12.33
C PRO A 112 -3.48 -10.90 -11.79
N LYS A 113 -2.83 -11.86 -12.45
CA LYS A 113 -2.87 -13.28 -12.05
C LYS A 113 -2.31 -13.51 -10.64
N ARG A 114 -1.38 -12.67 -10.22
CA ARG A 114 -0.71 -12.74 -8.92
C ARG A 114 -0.62 -11.35 -8.31
N ILE A 115 -0.75 -11.30 -6.99
CA ILE A 115 -0.66 -10.09 -6.18
C ILE A 115 0.16 -10.34 -4.92
N CYS A 116 0.56 -9.24 -4.28
CA CYS A 116 1.17 -9.25 -2.96
C CYS A 116 0.09 -9.13 -1.87
N VAL A 117 0.18 -9.99 -0.85
CA VAL A 117 -0.58 -9.91 0.38
C VAL A 117 0.39 -9.63 1.53
N LYS A 118 0.38 -8.39 2.04
CA LYS A 118 1.14 -8.00 3.25
C LYS A 118 0.25 -8.22 4.46
N TRP A 119 0.64 -9.14 5.33
CA TRP A 119 -0.04 -9.45 6.59
C TRP A 119 0.54 -8.64 7.71
N ALA A 120 -0.31 -8.08 8.57
CA ALA A 120 0.15 -7.46 9.79
C ALA A 120 0.70 -8.53 10.75
N LYS A 121 1.84 -8.25 11.35
CA LYS A 121 2.25 -8.91 12.60
C LYS A 121 1.27 -8.52 13.71
N GLY A 122 1.16 -9.33 14.76
CA GLY A 122 0.09 -9.23 15.78
C GLY A 122 -0.26 -7.79 16.15
N GLU A 123 0.67 -7.07 16.77
CA GLU A 123 0.45 -5.70 17.23
C GLU A 123 0.54 -4.63 16.13
N HIS A 124 0.83 -5.00 14.89
CA HIS A 124 1.09 -4.05 13.81
C HIS A 124 -0.11 -3.82 12.88
N CYS A 125 -1.32 -4.23 13.26
CA CYS A 125 -2.52 -3.97 12.45
C CYS A 125 -2.74 -2.47 12.24
N ARG A 126 -2.50 -1.65 13.28
CA ARG A 126 -2.56 -0.19 13.22
C ARG A 126 -1.50 0.39 12.27
N THR A 127 -0.28 -0.14 12.32
CA THR A 127 0.83 0.23 11.43
C THR A 127 0.50 -0.08 9.98
N LEU A 128 -0.08 -1.25 9.71
CA LEU A 128 -0.50 -1.64 8.36
C LEU A 128 -1.71 -0.81 7.89
N ALA A 129 -2.63 -0.43 8.78
CA ALA A 129 -3.71 0.50 8.46
C ALA A 129 -3.18 1.89 8.07
N ARG A 130 -2.09 2.34 8.69
CA ARG A 130 -1.39 3.60 8.35
C ARG A 130 -0.74 3.52 6.97
N ASP A 131 0.00 2.44 6.72
CA ASP A 131 0.61 2.16 5.40
C ASP A 131 -0.47 2.17 4.30
N ALA A 132 -1.59 1.49 4.54
CA ALA A 132 -2.73 1.47 3.63
C ALA A 132 -3.25 2.88 3.30
N TRP A 133 -3.37 3.76 4.29
CA TRP A 133 -3.91 5.11 4.11
C TRP A 133 -3.07 5.92 3.11
N PHE A 134 -1.74 5.81 3.16
CA PHE A 134 -0.86 6.49 2.21
C PHE A 134 -1.11 6.06 0.76
N TYR A 135 -1.34 4.76 0.51
CA TYR A 135 -1.75 4.31 -0.82
C TYR A 135 -3.07 4.93 -1.26
N GLU A 136 -4.03 5.15 -0.35
CA GLU A 136 -5.28 5.85 -0.66
C GLU A 136 -5.02 7.31 -1.05
N GLN A 137 -4.07 7.98 -0.41
CA GLN A 137 -3.69 9.36 -0.74
C GLN A 137 -2.98 9.44 -2.09
N LEU A 138 -2.14 8.47 -2.40
CA LEU A 138 -1.43 8.38 -3.69
C LEU A 138 -2.37 8.03 -4.83
N HIS A 139 -3.38 7.20 -4.58
CA HIS A 139 -4.47 6.96 -5.52
C HIS A 139 -5.21 8.26 -5.87
N ARG A 140 -5.56 9.07 -4.86
CA ARG A 140 -6.27 10.37 -5.06
C ARG A 140 -5.44 11.41 -5.78
N SER A 141 -4.12 11.43 -5.58
CA SER A 141 -3.23 12.46 -6.14
C SER A 141 -3.11 12.38 -7.68
N GLY A 142 -3.53 11.26 -8.28
CA GLY A 142 -3.32 10.98 -9.70
C GLY A 142 -1.84 10.72 -10.00
N ASN A 143 -1.54 9.86 -10.95
CA ASN A 143 -0.18 9.59 -11.43
C ASN A 143 0.85 9.02 -10.43
N CYS A 144 0.45 8.59 -9.23
CA CYS A 144 1.38 7.92 -8.30
C CYS A 144 1.15 6.41 -8.24
N GLU A 145 -0.10 5.98 -8.03
CA GLU A 145 -0.44 4.57 -7.92
C GLU A 145 -0.16 3.80 -9.23
N GLY A 146 0.59 2.70 -9.13
CA GLY A 146 1.07 1.92 -10.27
C GLY A 146 2.23 2.57 -11.05
N VAL A 147 2.56 3.83 -10.76
CA VAL A 147 3.58 4.63 -11.45
C VAL A 147 4.86 4.74 -10.62
N ILE A 148 4.73 5.18 -9.37
CA ILE A 148 5.85 5.35 -8.42
C ILE A 148 5.69 4.48 -7.17
N THR A 149 4.49 3.96 -6.94
CA THR A 149 4.15 2.96 -5.91
C THR A 149 3.40 1.79 -6.54
N PRO A 150 3.34 0.61 -5.91
CA PRO A 150 2.47 -0.46 -6.39
C PRO A 150 1.00 -0.03 -6.36
N ARG A 151 0.18 -0.63 -7.24
CA ARG A 151 -1.28 -0.51 -7.12
C ARG A 151 -1.76 -1.11 -5.80
N CYS A 152 -2.70 -0.45 -5.13
CA CYS A 152 -3.31 -0.94 -3.90
C CYS A 152 -4.74 -1.39 -4.17
N TYR A 153 -5.04 -2.64 -3.82
CA TYR A 153 -6.38 -3.22 -3.98
C TYR A 153 -7.21 -3.16 -2.69
N GLY A 154 -6.60 -2.66 -1.61
CA GLY A 154 -7.27 -2.32 -0.37
C GLY A 154 -6.68 -2.97 0.87
N PHE A 155 -7.12 -2.42 2.01
CA PHE A 155 -6.87 -2.89 3.36
C PHE A 155 -8.11 -3.58 3.92
N PHE A 156 -7.90 -4.78 4.44
CA PHE A 156 -8.97 -5.65 4.88
C PHE A 156 -8.64 -6.25 6.24
N THR A 157 -9.69 -6.52 7.00
CA THR A 157 -9.58 -7.12 8.32
C THR A 157 -10.55 -8.27 8.47
N MET A 158 -10.21 -9.18 9.38
CA MET A 158 -11.12 -10.20 9.89
C MET A 158 -10.86 -10.40 11.38
N LYS A 159 -11.90 -10.78 12.11
CA LYS A 159 -11.76 -11.19 13.49
C LYS A 159 -11.24 -12.63 13.52
N PHE A 160 -10.31 -12.93 14.42
CA PHE A 160 -9.80 -14.29 14.56
C PHE A 160 -10.90 -15.28 14.96
N GLU A 161 -11.88 -14.83 15.74
CA GLU A 161 -13.01 -15.67 16.14
C GLU A 161 -13.87 -16.08 14.93
N ASP A 162 -13.96 -15.24 13.90
CA ASP A 162 -14.66 -15.56 12.65
C ASP A 162 -13.93 -16.67 11.87
N LEU A 163 -12.59 -16.78 12.04
CA LEU A 163 -11.82 -17.92 11.50
C LEU A 163 -12.20 -19.22 12.20
N LEU A 164 -12.20 -19.20 13.53
CA LEU A 164 -12.47 -20.38 14.36
C LEU A 164 -13.87 -20.94 14.14
N LYS A 165 -14.88 -20.06 14.04
CA LYS A 165 -16.27 -20.44 13.74
C LYS A 165 -16.39 -21.23 12.44
N GLY A 166 -15.59 -20.89 11.42
CA GLY A 166 -15.60 -21.58 10.13
C GLY A 166 -15.03 -23.00 10.17
N ILE A 167 -14.19 -23.32 11.16
CA ILE A 167 -13.49 -24.62 11.27
C ILE A 167 -14.34 -25.65 12.00
N VAL A 168 -14.81 -25.28 13.19
CA VAL A 168 -15.38 -26.24 14.15
C VAL A 168 -16.85 -26.55 13.84
N GLY A 169 -17.44 -25.87 12.85
CA GLY A 169 -18.87 -26.01 12.56
C GLY A 169 -19.73 -25.63 13.76
N PHE A 170 -19.22 -24.77 14.66
CA PHE A 170 -20.02 -24.15 15.70
C PHE A 170 -21.20 -23.48 15.00
N GLY A 171 -22.38 -24.08 15.15
CA GLY A 171 -23.61 -23.51 14.62
C GLY A 171 -23.76 -22.10 15.19
N ASP A 172 -24.36 -21.21 14.40
CA ASP A 172 -24.55 -19.79 14.75
C ASP A 172 -25.26 -19.59 16.11
N ASP A 173 -25.92 -20.64 16.63
CA ASP A 173 -26.73 -20.66 17.84
C ASP A 173 -26.10 -21.35 19.08
N SER A 174 -24.88 -21.89 19.00
CA SER A 174 -24.27 -22.51 20.19
C SER A 174 -23.50 -21.48 21.01
N ASP A 175 -24.00 -21.12 22.19
CA ASP A 175 -23.30 -20.39 23.27
C ASP A 175 -22.05 -21.12 23.81
N THR A 176 -21.53 -22.10 23.06
CA THR A 176 -20.33 -22.85 23.44
C THR A 176 -19.14 -21.98 23.10
N GLU A 177 -18.51 -21.41 24.14
CA GLU A 177 -17.23 -20.73 23.96
C GLU A 177 -16.22 -21.73 23.35
N PRO A 178 -15.38 -21.28 22.39
CA PRO A 178 -14.35 -22.13 21.84
C PRO A 178 -13.47 -22.66 22.97
N ASP A 179 -13.13 -23.95 22.87
CA ASP A 179 -12.18 -24.62 23.77
C ASP A 179 -10.93 -23.76 23.96
N GLU A 180 -10.45 -23.59 25.21
CA GLU A 180 -9.31 -22.72 25.54
C GLU A 180 -8.06 -23.07 24.72
N ASP A 181 -7.95 -24.34 24.29
CA ASP A 181 -6.85 -24.88 23.49
C ASP A 181 -7.07 -24.77 21.96
N ALA A 182 -8.16 -24.17 21.49
CA ALA A 182 -8.44 -24.04 20.05
C ALA A 182 -7.40 -23.13 19.36
N ASP A 183 -6.94 -22.10 20.07
CA ASP A 183 -5.92 -21.17 19.59
C ASP A 183 -4.58 -21.88 19.34
N GLU A 184 -4.20 -22.84 20.18
CA GLU A 184 -2.94 -23.59 20.06
C GLU A 184 -2.94 -24.58 18.90
N ARG A 185 -4.13 -25.02 18.46
CA ARG A 185 -4.32 -25.95 17.33
C ARG A 185 -4.30 -25.26 15.97
N VAL A 186 -4.50 -23.95 15.94
CA VAL A 186 -4.45 -23.16 14.71
C VAL A 186 -3.00 -22.81 14.40
N LEU A 187 -2.43 -23.50 13.41
CA LEU A 187 -1.17 -23.10 12.80
C LEU A 187 -1.44 -22.02 11.77
N PHE A 188 -1.43 -20.77 12.23
CA PHE A 188 -1.56 -19.60 11.40
C PHE A 188 -0.18 -19.14 10.93
N LYS A 189 0.13 -19.43 9.65
CA LYS A 189 1.47 -19.22 9.09
C LYS A 189 2.05 -17.81 9.32
N PRO A 190 1.27 -16.71 9.21
CA PRO A 190 1.81 -15.37 9.44
C PRO A 190 2.19 -15.05 10.89
N TRP A 191 1.74 -15.84 11.87
CA TRP A 191 2.01 -15.62 13.30
C TRP A 191 3.06 -16.56 13.89
N GLU A 192 3.57 -17.51 13.11
CA GLU A 192 4.73 -18.28 13.49
C GLU A 192 5.91 -17.30 13.68
N ASN A 193 6.37 -17.13 14.93
CA ASN A 193 7.49 -16.26 15.40
C ASN A 193 7.15 -14.83 15.90
N LEU A 194 5.92 -14.53 16.33
CA LEU A 194 5.55 -13.21 16.89
C LEU A 194 6.12 -12.84 18.28
N ASN A 195 7.18 -13.49 18.77
CA ASN A 195 7.78 -13.15 20.07
C ASN A 195 8.59 -11.83 20.06
N SER A 196 8.25 -10.87 19.20
CA SER A 196 8.87 -9.55 19.27
C SER A 196 8.18 -8.75 20.37
N ASP A 197 8.87 -8.57 21.50
CA ASP A 197 8.54 -7.56 22.51
C ASP A 197 8.68 -6.11 21.96
N GLU A 198 8.80 -5.94 20.63
CA GLU A 198 8.86 -4.63 19.99
C GLU A 198 7.46 -4.03 19.97
N GLU A 199 7.27 -3.00 20.77
CA GLU A 199 6.03 -2.24 20.82
C GLU A 199 5.69 -1.71 19.41
N SER A 200 4.41 -1.85 19.01
CA SER A 200 3.88 -1.36 17.73
C SER A 200 3.77 0.17 17.62
N LEU A 201 4.63 0.91 18.32
CA LEU A 201 4.60 2.36 18.36
C LEU A 201 4.81 2.92 16.97
N LEU A 202 3.87 3.75 16.54
CA LEU A 202 4.06 4.61 15.39
C LEU A 202 4.96 5.79 15.77
N PRO A 203 5.59 6.46 14.79
CA PRO A 203 6.40 7.65 15.07
C PRO A 203 5.65 8.74 15.86
N ASP A 204 4.32 8.79 15.72
CA ASP A 204 3.41 9.74 16.38
C ASP A 204 2.90 9.28 17.76
N ASP A 205 3.38 8.16 18.31
CA ASP A 205 3.02 7.71 19.66
C ASP A 205 4.04 8.09 20.74
N ALA A 206 5.23 8.58 20.35
CA ALA A 206 6.27 8.98 21.30
C ALA A 206 5.84 10.23 22.07
N SER A 207 5.40 10.04 23.32
CA SER A 207 4.92 11.10 24.24
C SER A 207 5.98 11.54 25.25
N ASP A 208 7.26 11.29 24.99
CA ASP A 208 8.29 11.38 26.01
C ASP A 208 8.80 12.81 26.28
N GLY A 209 8.23 13.85 25.66
CA GLY A 209 8.60 15.25 25.89
C GLY A 209 10.00 15.65 25.42
N TYR A 210 10.82 14.68 25.02
CA TYR A 210 12.25 14.85 24.73
C TYR A 210 12.61 14.48 23.28
N THR A 211 11.77 13.71 22.59
CA THR A 211 11.96 13.46 21.17
C THR A 211 11.37 14.58 20.31
N LEU A 212 12.18 15.08 19.37
CA LEU A 212 11.79 16.02 18.30
C LEU A 212 10.54 15.56 17.50
N CYS A 213 10.13 14.30 17.67
CA CYS A 213 8.90 13.74 17.14
C CYS A 213 7.66 14.52 17.60
N GLU A 214 7.59 15.00 18.85
CA GLU A 214 6.38 15.69 19.32
C GLU A 214 6.04 16.92 18.47
N LYS A 215 7.04 17.70 18.04
CA LYS A 215 6.79 18.88 17.20
C LYS A 215 6.44 18.54 15.74
N ASN A 216 6.82 17.36 15.27
CA ASN A 216 6.64 16.97 13.87
C ASN A 216 5.46 16.02 13.64
N PHE A 217 4.85 15.50 14.70
CA PHE A 217 3.79 14.49 14.60
C PHE A 217 2.52 14.87 15.37
N CYS A 218 2.32 16.16 15.70
CA CYS A 218 1.03 16.63 16.23
C CYS A 218 -0.09 16.37 15.22
N ASP A 219 -1.21 15.82 15.69
CA ASP A 219 -2.44 15.78 14.91
C ASP A 219 -3.20 17.08 15.13
N ASP A 220 -2.75 18.15 14.48
CA ASP A 220 -3.27 19.52 14.67
C ASP A 220 -4.78 19.66 14.34
N ALA A 221 -5.37 18.62 13.76
CA ALA A 221 -6.73 18.60 13.24
C ALA A 221 -7.65 17.59 13.95
N ASP A 222 -7.13 16.83 14.93
CA ASP A 222 -7.83 15.73 15.60
C ASP A 222 -8.44 14.67 14.65
N LEU A 223 -7.95 14.58 13.41
CA LEU A 223 -8.49 13.69 12.37
C LEU A 223 -8.20 12.20 12.66
N LYS A 224 -7.24 11.95 13.56
CA LYS A 224 -6.90 10.62 14.08
C LYS A 224 -7.87 10.19 15.17
N ALA A 225 -8.35 11.12 16.01
CA ALA A 225 -8.97 10.82 17.30
C ALA A 225 -10.22 9.93 17.19
N ASP A 226 -11.00 10.12 16.12
CA ASP A 226 -12.23 9.36 15.84
C ASP A 226 -11.98 8.01 15.15
N SER A 227 -10.74 7.72 14.76
CA SER A 227 -10.39 6.46 14.13
C SER A 227 -10.34 5.33 15.16
N MET A 228 -10.95 4.18 14.84
CA MET A 228 -10.82 2.97 15.66
C MET A 228 -9.35 2.55 15.89
N TRP A 229 -8.46 2.96 14.99
CA TRP A 229 -7.03 2.67 15.03
C TRP A 229 -6.26 3.55 16.00
N ALA A 230 -6.75 4.73 16.37
CA ALA A 230 -6.03 5.65 17.26
C ALA A 230 -5.69 5.02 18.60
N TRP A 231 -6.64 4.22 19.10
CA TRP A 231 -6.60 3.56 20.42
C TRP A 231 -6.47 2.04 20.30
N TRP A 232 -6.29 1.52 19.08
CA TRP A 232 -6.18 0.09 18.87
C TRP A 232 -4.83 -0.39 19.40
N SER A 233 -4.87 -1.37 20.29
CA SER A 233 -3.71 -2.16 20.66
C SER A 233 -4.16 -3.59 20.93
N GLN A 234 -3.34 -4.56 20.59
CA GLN A 234 -3.61 -5.96 20.89
C GLN A 234 -3.28 -6.24 22.36
N ARG A 235 -4.04 -5.64 23.28
CA ARG A 235 -3.89 -5.94 24.72
C ARG A 235 -4.21 -7.40 25.00
N LYS A 236 -3.51 -7.96 25.98
CA LYS A 236 -3.79 -9.30 26.53
C LYS A 236 -5.28 -9.40 26.90
N GLY A 237 -5.98 -10.35 26.27
CA GLY A 237 -7.43 -10.58 26.45
C GLY A 237 -8.36 -9.82 25.47
N SER A 238 -7.82 -9.01 24.56
CA SER A 238 -8.61 -8.44 23.47
C SER A 238 -8.81 -9.45 22.33
N LYS A 239 -9.94 -9.31 21.62
CA LYS A 239 -10.24 -10.12 20.43
C LYS A 239 -9.15 -9.91 19.38
N LYS A 240 -8.55 -11.01 18.91
CA LYS A 240 -7.43 -10.95 17.97
C LYS A 240 -7.95 -10.49 16.61
N LEU A 241 -7.36 -9.44 16.06
CA LEU A 241 -7.67 -8.94 14.72
C LEU A 241 -6.58 -9.40 13.76
N ILE A 242 -6.98 -9.87 12.59
CA ILE A 242 -6.07 -10.13 11.48
C ILE A 242 -6.28 -9.02 10.46
N ALA A 243 -5.20 -8.37 10.05
CA ALA A 243 -5.22 -7.32 9.03
C ALA A 243 -4.29 -7.67 7.85
N VAL A 244 -4.75 -7.36 6.64
CA VAL A 244 -4.01 -7.58 5.39
C VAL A 244 -4.13 -6.37 4.47
N LEU A 245 -3.06 -6.09 3.75
CA LEU A 245 -2.98 -5.07 2.69
C LEU A 245 -2.66 -5.77 1.37
N LEU A 246 -3.52 -5.53 0.36
CA LEU A 246 -3.36 -6.09 -0.97
C LEU A 246 -2.67 -5.10 -1.90
N LEU A 247 -1.55 -5.51 -2.47
CA LEU A 247 -0.75 -4.68 -3.36
C LEU A 247 -0.45 -5.43 -4.67
N GLU A 248 -0.10 -4.68 -5.71
CA GLU A 248 0.57 -5.22 -6.89
C GLU A 248 1.81 -6.01 -6.50
N GLU A 249 2.01 -7.18 -7.14
CA GLU A 249 3.27 -7.91 -6.97
C GLU A 249 4.37 -7.16 -7.72
N LEU A 250 5.47 -6.85 -7.02
CA LEU A 250 6.65 -6.23 -7.58
C LEU A 250 7.78 -7.25 -7.71
N GLY A 251 8.81 -6.88 -8.47
CA GLY A 251 10.01 -7.68 -8.69
C GLY A 251 11.02 -7.59 -7.54
N SER A 252 12.28 -7.81 -7.88
CA SER A 252 13.38 -7.81 -6.91
C SER A 252 13.57 -6.45 -6.24
N GLY A 253 14.01 -6.48 -4.98
CA GLY A 253 14.48 -5.29 -4.28
C GLY A 253 15.72 -4.67 -4.91
N TYR A 254 15.95 -3.42 -4.56
CA TYR A 254 17.14 -2.70 -5.01
C TYR A 254 18.42 -3.38 -4.52
N PRO A 255 19.43 -3.61 -5.39
CA PRO A 255 20.60 -4.39 -5.04
C PRO A 255 21.51 -3.64 -4.04
N SER A 256 22.10 -4.37 -3.09
CA SER A 256 23.02 -3.82 -2.07
C SER A 256 24.46 -3.60 -2.57
N GLY A 257 24.67 -3.36 -3.87
CA GLY A 257 25.98 -3.44 -4.53
C GLY A 257 26.37 -2.21 -5.35
N THR A 258 27.13 -2.40 -6.43
CA THR A 258 27.45 -1.33 -7.38
C THR A 258 26.19 -0.78 -7.99
N VAL A 259 25.94 0.48 -7.68
CA VAL A 259 24.76 1.21 -8.09
C VAL A 259 24.99 1.89 -9.42
N ASP A 260 24.12 1.63 -10.38
CA ASP A 260 24.11 2.38 -11.62
C ASP A 260 23.42 3.74 -11.42
N LYS A 261 23.96 4.76 -12.08
CA LYS A 261 23.48 6.14 -11.97
C LYS A 261 22.02 6.27 -12.44
N ALA A 262 21.61 5.53 -13.47
CA ALA A 262 20.28 5.63 -14.05
C ALA A 262 19.19 5.17 -13.07
N SER A 263 19.43 4.10 -12.31
CA SER A 263 18.53 3.65 -11.26
C SER A 263 18.41 4.67 -10.12
N LEU A 264 19.51 5.31 -9.70
CA LEU A 264 19.42 6.39 -8.70
C LEU A 264 18.63 7.58 -9.21
N ASP A 265 18.87 8.00 -10.46
CA ASP A 265 18.14 9.11 -11.06
C ASP A 265 16.64 8.77 -11.18
N ASP A 266 16.29 7.53 -11.52
CA ASP A 266 14.90 7.04 -11.52
C ASP A 266 14.24 7.12 -10.13
N ILE A 267 14.95 6.70 -9.08
CA ILE A 267 14.44 6.72 -7.70
C ILE A 267 14.34 8.16 -7.17
N ARG A 268 15.27 9.05 -7.56
CA ARG A 268 15.18 10.49 -7.23
C ARG A 268 13.94 11.14 -7.81
N GLU A 269 13.63 10.82 -9.06
CA GLU A 269 12.41 11.29 -9.73
C GLU A 269 11.16 10.77 -9.03
N ILE A 270 11.10 9.48 -8.69
CA ILE A 270 10.01 8.89 -7.88
C ILE A 270 9.85 9.59 -6.52
N ALA A 271 10.96 9.81 -5.81
CA ALA A 271 10.94 10.49 -4.51
C ALA A 271 10.51 11.96 -4.63
N THR A 272 10.85 12.62 -5.74
CA THR A 272 10.36 13.97 -6.07
C THR A 272 8.86 13.94 -6.35
N ASP A 273 8.38 12.93 -7.07
CA ASP A 273 6.95 12.76 -7.35
C ASP A 273 6.13 12.57 -6.08
N LEU A 274 6.63 11.75 -5.16
CA LEU A 274 6.07 11.59 -3.82
C LEU A 274 6.07 12.91 -3.05
N GLY A 275 7.17 13.67 -3.14
CA GLY A 275 7.27 15.00 -2.54
C GLY A 275 6.18 15.95 -3.05
N HIS A 276 5.83 15.91 -4.33
CA HIS A 276 4.76 16.75 -4.88
C HIS A 276 3.36 16.42 -4.36
N THR A 277 3.13 15.24 -3.78
CA THR A 277 1.85 14.90 -3.12
C THR A 277 1.80 15.35 -1.66
N GLY A 278 2.85 16.03 -1.18
CA GLY A 278 3.01 16.38 0.23
C GLY A 278 3.38 15.19 1.12
N ILE A 279 3.78 14.04 0.56
CA ILE A 279 4.16 12.88 1.36
C ILE A 279 5.68 12.87 1.53
N GLN A 280 6.14 12.72 2.77
CA GLN A 280 7.55 12.47 3.10
C GLN A 280 7.67 11.04 3.62
N HIS A 281 8.48 10.22 2.98
CA HIS A 281 8.51 8.79 3.32
C HIS A 281 9.21 8.48 4.66
N TYR A 282 10.19 9.29 5.06
CA TYR A 282 11.08 9.09 6.24
C TYR A 282 11.82 7.74 6.33
N ASP A 283 11.65 6.87 5.34
CA ASP A 283 12.32 5.58 5.22
C ASP A 283 12.63 5.23 3.76
N LEU A 284 13.33 6.12 3.07
CA LEU A 284 13.76 5.92 1.68
C LEU A 284 14.95 4.95 1.55
N ARG A 285 15.14 4.03 2.50
CA ARG A 285 16.22 3.02 2.39
C ARG A 285 15.97 2.13 1.18
N SER A 286 17.04 1.60 0.59
CA SER A 286 17.00 0.73 -0.59
C SER A 286 16.14 -0.52 -0.39
N VAL A 287 15.97 -0.99 0.84
CA VAL A 287 15.07 -2.10 1.19
C VAL A 287 13.59 -1.81 0.88
N ASN A 288 13.22 -0.53 0.81
CA ASN A 288 11.87 -0.05 0.50
C ASN A 288 11.71 0.34 -0.99
N VAL A 289 12.67 -0.06 -1.83
CA VAL A 289 12.66 0.18 -3.27
C VAL A 289 12.60 -1.17 -3.99
N LEU A 290 11.50 -1.41 -4.71
CA LEU A 290 11.29 -2.64 -5.48
C LEU A 290 11.17 -2.35 -6.97
N ARG A 291 11.59 -3.29 -7.82
CA ARG A 291 11.48 -3.17 -9.28
C ARG A 291 10.05 -3.43 -9.76
N SER A 292 9.57 -2.73 -10.77
CA SER A 292 8.32 -3.06 -11.47
C SER A 292 8.47 -4.33 -12.32
N LEU A 293 7.46 -5.20 -12.33
CA LEU A 293 7.50 -6.45 -13.12
C LEU A 293 7.50 -6.19 -14.63
N GLY A 294 6.86 -5.12 -15.11
CA GLY A 294 6.81 -4.78 -16.54
C GLY A 294 8.19 -4.51 -17.14
N ALA A 295 9.09 -3.93 -16.35
CA ALA A 295 10.45 -3.59 -16.79
C ALA A 295 11.36 -4.82 -16.97
N GLN A 296 11.04 -5.99 -16.42
CA GLN A 296 11.90 -7.18 -16.52
C GLN A 296 11.80 -7.91 -17.86
N ASN A 297 10.70 -7.72 -18.59
CA ASN A 297 10.46 -8.44 -19.85
C ASN A 297 11.12 -7.77 -21.06
N GLY A 298 11.44 -6.48 -20.98
CA GLY A 298 12.04 -5.73 -22.10
C GLY A 298 13.48 -6.13 -22.44
N ASP A 299 14.28 -6.61 -21.48
CA ASP A 299 15.71 -6.89 -21.69
C ASP A 299 16.00 -8.23 -22.38
N LYS A 300 15.02 -9.13 -22.52
CA LYS A 300 15.23 -10.46 -23.12
C LYS A 300 14.89 -10.57 -24.60
N ASP A 301 14.08 -9.65 -25.13
CA ASP A 301 13.56 -9.75 -26.50
C ASP A 301 14.38 -8.98 -27.55
N ASP A 302 15.39 -8.19 -27.12
CA ASP A 302 16.19 -7.34 -28.02
C ASP A 302 17.45 -8.02 -28.61
N LEU A 303 17.65 -9.32 -28.37
CA LEU A 303 18.81 -10.07 -28.92
C LEU A 303 18.49 -10.98 -30.12
N ASP A 304 17.22 -11.12 -30.53
CA ASP A 304 16.85 -11.85 -31.74
C ASP A 304 16.40 -10.90 -32.85
N GLY A 305 17.21 -10.82 -33.91
CA GLY A 305 17.08 -9.90 -35.03
C GLY A 305 15.77 -10.02 -35.84
N ASP A 306 15.42 -8.91 -36.48
CA ASP A 306 14.41 -8.77 -37.54
C ASP A 306 12.99 -9.30 -37.20
N ASN A 307 12.28 -8.64 -36.29
CA ASN A 307 10.83 -8.79 -36.17
C ASN A 307 10.09 -7.77 -37.06
N PRO A 308 9.46 -8.18 -38.19
CA PRO A 308 8.81 -7.28 -39.16
C PRO A 308 7.46 -6.68 -38.69
N PHE A 309 7.05 -6.87 -37.43
CA PHE A 309 5.76 -6.41 -36.90
C PHE A 309 5.79 -5.06 -36.13
N LYS A 310 6.69 -4.13 -36.46
CA LYS A 310 6.77 -2.77 -35.84
C LYS A 310 5.71 -1.76 -36.30
N HIS A 311 4.50 -2.21 -36.67
CA HIS A 311 3.35 -1.33 -36.86
C HIS A 311 2.28 -1.62 -35.80
N SER A 312 2.67 -1.44 -34.54
CA SER A 312 1.71 -1.29 -33.44
C SER A 312 0.92 -0.01 -33.67
N SER A 313 -0.42 -0.09 -33.68
CA SER A 313 -1.26 1.11 -33.76
C SER A 313 -1.07 1.97 -32.50
N LEU A 314 -1.10 3.29 -32.65
CA LEU A 314 -0.96 4.25 -31.53
C LEU A 314 -1.93 3.96 -30.36
N ALA A 315 -3.09 3.35 -30.64
CA ALA A 315 -4.06 2.96 -29.62
C ALA A 315 -3.56 1.81 -28.72
N ASN A 316 -2.84 0.84 -29.29
CA ASN A 316 -2.24 -0.26 -28.50
C ASN A 316 -1.09 0.24 -27.62
N GLU A 317 -0.28 1.18 -28.13
CA GLU A 317 0.78 1.80 -27.31
C GLU A 317 0.21 2.63 -26.16
N GLN A 318 -0.86 3.40 -26.39
CA GLN A 318 -1.49 4.17 -25.32
C GLN A 318 -2.13 3.28 -24.25
N ASN A 319 -2.78 2.18 -24.64
CA ASN A 319 -3.34 1.21 -23.70
C ASN A 319 -2.24 0.48 -22.92
N HIS A 320 -1.11 0.14 -23.56
CA HIS A 320 0.04 -0.45 -22.88
C HIS A 320 0.65 0.51 -21.85
N ARG A 321 0.89 1.77 -22.24
CA ARG A 321 1.41 2.82 -21.34
C ARG A 321 0.53 3.06 -20.12
N LYS A 322 -0.80 3.00 -20.28
CA LYS A 322 -1.74 3.11 -19.15
C LYS A 322 -1.67 1.91 -18.20
N ARG A 323 -1.42 0.71 -18.72
CA ARG A 323 -1.28 -0.50 -17.90
C ARG A 323 0.02 -0.51 -17.11
N GLU A 324 1.12 -0.07 -17.73
CA GLU A 324 2.48 -0.09 -17.13
C GLU A 324 2.80 1.07 -16.19
N GLY A 325 1.88 2.02 -16.00
CA GLY A 325 2.10 3.14 -15.09
C GLY A 325 3.09 4.16 -15.64
N TYR A 326 2.77 4.75 -16.79
CA TYR A 326 3.50 5.88 -17.34
C TYR A 326 3.46 7.11 -16.42
N CYS A 327 4.62 7.68 -16.10
CA CYS A 327 4.72 8.94 -15.37
C CYS A 327 4.60 10.12 -16.33
N GLU A 328 3.55 10.91 -16.17
CA GLU A 328 3.34 12.13 -16.97
C GLU A 328 4.37 13.23 -16.65
N ARG A 329 4.92 13.29 -15.43
CA ARG A 329 5.90 14.33 -15.08
C ARG A 329 7.25 14.08 -15.76
N HIS A 330 7.71 12.84 -15.73
CA HIS A 330 9.02 12.45 -16.26
C HIS A 330 8.95 11.88 -17.70
N GLN A 331 7.75 11.74 -18.24
CA GLN A 331 7.49 11.23 -19.60
C GLN A 331 8.14 9.86 -19.86
N LYS A 332 8.09 8.97 -18.86
CA LYS A 332 8.68 7.63 -18.91
C LYS A 332 7.93 6.65 -18.01
N VAL A 333 8.17 5.36 -18.22
CA VAL A 333 7.78 4.32 -17.26
C VAL A 333 8.94 4.12 -16.29
N HIS A 334 8.70 4.37 -15.00
CA HIS A 334 9.71 4.13 -13.98
C HIS A 334 10.00 2.63 -13.84
N VAL A 335 11.26 2.28 -13.57
CA VAL A 335 11.68 0.90 -13.35
C VAL A 335 11.49 0.50 -11.89
N TRP A 336 11.55 1.47 -10.98
CA TRP A 336 11.44 1.25 -9.55
C TRP A 336 10.10 1.75 -8.98
N ARG A 337 9.78 1.29 -7.77
CA ARG A 337 8.60 1.68 -6.99
C ARG A 337 8.98 1.78 -5.50
N LEU A 338 8.36 2.70 -4.78
CA LEU A 338 8.46 2.82 -3.33
C LEU A 338 7.36 2.04 -2.61
N ILE A 339 7.69 1.48 -1.45
CA ILE A 339 6.79 0.74 -0.56
C ILE A 339 7.06 1.09 0.91
N ASP A 340 6.17 0.66 1.80
CA ASP A 340 6.34 0.75 3.27
C ASP A 340 6.26 2.18 3.81
N PHE A 341 5.05 2.74 3.81
CA PHE A 341 4.76 4.11 4.23
C PHE A 341 4.38 4.22 5.71
N ASP A 342 4.67 3.22 6.53
CA ASP A 342 4.29 3.21 7.94
C ASP A 342 4.96 4.32 8.76
N ARG A 343 6.12 4.80 8.31
CA ARG A 343 6.85 5.94 8.90
C ARG A 343 6.65 7.26 8.16
N ALA A 344 5.88 7.26 7.08
CA ALA A 344 5.68 8.46 6.28
C ALA A 344 4.84 9.51 7.02
N THR A 345 4.96 10.77 6.60
CA THR A 345 4.04 11.86 6.98
C THR A 345 3.38 12.45 5.74
N LYS A 346 2.33 13.23 5.98
CA LYS A 346 1.71 14.06 4.94
C LYS A 346 1.64 15.51 5.42
N THR A 347 1.99 16.42 4.53
CA THR A 347 2.01 17.87 4.72
C THR A 347 1.09 18.55 3.72
N ILE A 348 0.44 19.61 4.15
CA ILE A 348 -0.40 20.46 3.31
C ILE A 348 0.43 21.66 2.88
N PHE A 349 0.58 21.88 1.58
CA PHE A 349 1.31 23.03 1.08
C PHE A 349 0.47 24.29 1.20
N GLN A 350 1.00 25.26 1.93
CA GLN A 350 0.46 26.61 1.97
C GLN A 350 1.30 27.50 1.05
N GLU A 351 0.64 28.35 0.24
CA GLU A 351 1.34 29.29 -0.64
C GLU A 351 2.25 30.26 0.14
N SER A 352 1.89 30.56 1.40
CA SER A 352 2.68 31.41 2.30
C SER A 352 3.93 30.73 2.87
N HIS A 353 4.05 29.40 2.75
CA HIS A 353 5.11 28.59 3.36
C HIS A 353 5.74 27.62 2.34
N PRO A 354 6.37 28.13 1.26
CA PRO A 354 6.95 27.30 0.20
C PRO A 354 8.08 26.37 0.68
N GLU A 355 8.67 26.63 1.84
CA GLU A 355 9.67 25.78 2.47
C GLU A 355 9.15 24.39 2.85
N GLU A 356 7.85 24.23 3.14
CA GLU A 356 7.24 22.92 3.41
C GLU A 356 7.20 22.06 2.15
N GLN A 357 6.83 22.67 1.03
CA GLN A 357 6.91 22.03 -0.28
C GLN A 357 8.36 21.70 -0.64
N LYS A 358 9.27 22.65 -0.44
CA LYS A 358 10.70 22.41 -0.66
C LYS A 358 11.18 21.22 0.16
N ALA A 359 10.84 21.14 1.44
CA ALA A 359 11.24 20.00 2.29
C ALA A 359 10.69 18.66 1.78
N CYS A 360 9.48 18.63 1.22
CA CYS A 360 8.96 17.41 0.62
C CYS A 360 9.73 17.02 -0.66
N LEU A 361 10.10 18.00 -1.50
CA LEU A 361 10.82 17.74 -2.75
C LEU A 361 12.28 17.32 -2.52
N GLU A 362 12.90 17.81 -1.45
CA GLU A 362 14.31 17.56 -1.15
C GLU A 362 14.60 16.15 -0.63
N GLN A 363 13.57 15.33 -0.34
CA GLN A 363 13.76 13.93 0.05
C GLN A 363 14.48 13.10 -1.04
N GLY A 364 14.38 13.50 -2.32
CA GLY A 364 15.15 12.91 -3.41
C GLY A 364 16.67 13.02 -3.22
N LYS A 365 17.17 14.06 -2.52
CA LYS A 365 18.61 14.19 -2.22
C LYS A 365 19.15 13.08 -1.32
N LEU A 366 18.27 12.36 -0.61
CA LEU A 366 18.66 11.23 0.21
C LEU A 366 19.05 10.03 -0.64
N VAL A 367 18.56 9.93 -1.87
CA VAL A 367 18.78 8.78 -2.74
C VAL A 367 20.25 8.68 -3.16
N GLY A 368 20.86 7.54 -2.79
CA GLY A 368 22.26 7.23 -3.04
C GLY A 368 23.24 7.67 -1.93
N ASN A 369 22.75 8.29 -0.84
CA ASN A 369 23.59 8.57 0.32
C ASN A 369 23.72 7.33 1.24
N GLU A 370 24.53 7.44 2.30
CA GLU A 370 24.74 6.35 3.27
C GLU A 370 23.46 5.90 4.00
N TYR A 371 22.54 6.82 4.25
CA TYR A 371 21.25 6.49 4.83
C TYR A 371 20.40 5.65 3.88
N PHE A 372 20.30 6.04 2.60
CA PHE A 372 19.62 5.26 1.56
C PHE A 372 20.19 3.86 1.44
N MET A 373 21.52 3.71 1.53
CA MET A 373 22.19 2.41 1.51
C MET A 373 22.00 1.59 2.80
N GLY A 374 21.38 2.15 3.83
CA GLY A 374 21.16 1.49 5.11
C GLY A 374 22.41 1.41 6.00
N THR A 375 23.48 2.13 5.67
CA THR A 375 24.71 2.13 6.48
C THR A 375 24.62 3.09 7.68
N LEU A 376 23.75 4.11 7.60
CA LEU A 376 23.43 4.98 8.74
C LEU A 376 22.17 4.51 9.48
N LYS A 377 22.20 4.61 10.82
CA LYS A 377 21.04 4.28 11.65
C LYS A 377 19.90 5.30 11.45
N PRO A 378 18.62 4.87 11.50
CA PRO A 378 17.47 5.75 11.25
C PRO A 378 17.37 6.98 12.15
N TRP A 379 17.95 6.92 13.35
CA TRP A 379 17.80 7.94 14.40
C TRP A 379 18.80 9.10 14.30
N ILE A 380 19.75 9.06 13.35
CA ILE A 380 20.76 10.12 13.14
C ILE A 380 20.23 11.18 12.15
N PHE A 381 18.93 11.20 11.88
CA PHE A 381 18.30 12.26 11.08
C PHE A 381 17.67 13.36 11.94
N PRO A 382 18.48 14.25 12.52
CA PRO A 382 18.04 15.61 12.74
C PRO A 382 18.93 16.55 11.89
N TYR A 383 18.33 17.55 11.24
CA TYR A 383 19.03 18.74 10.69
C TYR A 383 19.61 18.73 9.26
N LEU A 384 18.91 18.19 8.25
CA LEU A 384 19.14 18.62 6.85
C LEU A 384 18.13 19.68 6.35
N TYR A 385 17.39 20.33 7.26
CA TYR A 385 16.52 21.46 6.96
C TYR A 385 16.89 22.69 7.77
#